data_AF-A0A2U1ANT4-F1
#
_entry.id   AF-A0A2U1ANT4-F1
#
_cell.length_a   1.000
_cell.length_b   1.000
_cell.length_c   1.000
_cell.angle_alpha   90.00
_cell.angle_beta   90.00
_cell.angle_gamma   90.00
#
_symmetry.space_group_name_H-M   'P 1'
#
loop_
_entity.id
_entity.type
_entity.pdbx_description
1 polymer ?
#
loop_
_entity_poly.entity_id
_entity_poly.type
_entity_poly.pdbx_seq_one_letter_code
_entity_poly.pdbx_strand_id
1 'polypeptide(L)'
;MAKPKIVICLGSSCFARGNEENIRVVEAYLAENSYRDEVEVELSGTLCQARCADGPNVIIDGVTYSKVDPGVMLDLLRKTLPPRGN
;
A
#
# COMPACT_ATOMS: atom_id res chain seq x y z
N MET A 1 3.40 -17.07 12.30
CA MET A 1 3.98 -15.73 12.05
C MET A 1 2.92 -14.94 11.31
N ALA A 2 2.63 -13.70 11.74
CA ALA A 2 1.64 -12.87 11.05
C ALA A 2 2.24 -12.38 9.73
N LYS A 3 1.52 -12.55 8.62
CA LYS A 3 1.91 -11.99 7.33
C LYS A 3 1.74 -10.47 7.37
N PRO A 4 2.69 -9.68 6.85
CA PRO A 4 2.50 -8.24 6.72
C PRO A 4 1.25 -7.94 5.91
N LYS A 5 0.43 -7.00 6.39
CA LYS A 5 -0.87 -6.67 5.78
C LYS A 5 -0.85 -5.24 5.23
N ILE A 6 -1.07 -5.11 3.92
CA ILE A 6 -1.14 -3.83 3.21
C ILE A 6 -2.58 -3.62 2.77
N VAL A 7 -3.23 -2.58 3.27
CA VAL A 7 -4.59 -2.18 2.86
C VAL A 7 -4.52 -0.88 2.06
N ILE A 8 -4.95 -0.91 0.80
CA ILE A 8 -4.95 0.26 -0.07
C ILE A 8 -6.39 0.74 -0.26
N CYS A 9 -6.62 2.04 -0.05
CA CYS A 9 -7.95 2.63 -0.20
C CYS A 9 -8.36 2.72 -1.67
N LEU A 10 -9.41 1.99 -2.06
CA LEU A 10 -10.03 2.07 -3.39
C LEU A 10 -11.18 3.09 -3.49
N GLY A 11 -11.41 3.88 -2.45
CA GLY A 11 -12.41 4.96 -2.53
C GLY A 11 -12.10 5.90 -3.70
N SER A 12 -13.11 6.34 -4.44
CA SER A 12 -12.96 7.12 -5.68
C SER A 12 -12.00 8.32 -5.55
N SER A 13 -12.05 9.03 -4.42
CA SER A 13 -11.12 10.14 -4.12
C SER A 13 -9.67 9.66 -4.01
N CYS A 14 -9.39 8.59 -3.25
CA CYS A 14 -8.03 8.07 -3.09
C CYS A 14 -7.50 7.48 -4.39
N PHE A 15 -8.35 6.75 -5.12
CA PHE A 15 -7.99 6.18 -6.42
C PHE A 15 -7.59 7.27 -7.42
N ALA A 16 -8.44 8.29 -7.60
CA ALA A 16 -8.17 9.40 -8.51
C ALA A 16 -6.98 10.27 -8.10
N ARG A 17 -6.60 10.27 -6.82
CA ARG A 17 -5.46 11.05 -6.28
C ARG A 17 -4.11 10.33 -6.39
N GLY A 18 -4.08 9.07 -6.81
CA GLY A 18 -2.82 8.34 -7.02
C GLY A 18 -2.76 6.93 -6.45
N ASN A 19 -3.81 6.42 -5.77
CA ASN A 19 -3.76 5.03 -5.31
C ASN A 19 -3.76 4.01 -6.47
N GLU A 20 -4.23 4.37 -7.66
CA GLU A 20 -4.02 3.53 -8.85
C GLU A 20 -2.54 3.25 -9.09
N GLU A 21 -1.69 4.26 -8.98
CA GLU A 21 -0.26 4.14 -9.18
C GLU A 21 0.40 3.38 -8.01
N ASN A 22 -0.01 3.68 -6.77
CA ASN A 22 0.48 2.95 -5.59
C ASN A 22 0.20 1.44 -5.67
N ILE A 23 -0.96 1.03 -6.20
CA ILE A 23 -1.28 -0.39 -6.42
C ILE A 23 -0.26 -1.02 -7.37
N ARG A 24 0.04 -0.36 -8.48
CA ARG A 24 1.04 -0.85 -9.46
C ARG A 24 2.42 -0.98 -8.83
N VAL A 25 2.84 -0.01 -8.03
CA VAL A 25 4.13 -0.05 -7.30
C VAL A 25 4.17 -1.24 -6.35
N VAL A 26 3.11 -1.49 -5.59
CA VAL A 26 3.01 -2.62 -4.67
C VAL A 26 3.09 -3.95 -5.42
N GLU A 27 2.27 -4.11 -6.46
CA GLU A 27 2.25 -5.34 -7.27
C GLU A 27 3.62 -5.64 -7.91
N ALA A 28 4.28 -4.62 -8.46
CA ALA A 28 5.63 -4.73 -9.02
C ALA A 28 6.65 -5.11 -7.95
N TYR A 29 6.68 -4.40 -6.82
CA TYR A 29 7.63 -4.64 -5.74
C TYR A 29 7.51 -6.06 -5.17
N LEU A 30 6.27 -6.53 -4.95
CA LEU A 30 6.02 -7.87 -4.43
C LEU A 30 6.42 -8.95 -5.43
N ALA A 31 6.26 -8.69 -6.73
CA ALA A 31 6.69 -9.59 -7.80
C ALA A 31 8.22 -9.70 -7.87
N GLU A 32 8.91 -8.56 -7.89
CA GLU A 32 10.37 -8.47 -8.00
C GLU A 32 11.09 -9.13 -6.82
N ASN A 33 10.49 -9.05 -5.62
CA ASN A 33 11.10 -9.54 -4.38
C ASN A 33 10.53 -10.89 -3.91
N SER A 34 9.70 -11.55 -4.72
CA SER A 34 9.08 -12.84 -4.38
C SER A 34 8.30 -12.82 -3.05
N TYR A 35 7.61 -11.71 -2.77
CA TYR A 35 6.78 -11.51 -1.58
C TYR A 35 5.30 -11.84 -1.79
N ARG A 36 4.88 -12.17 -3.01
CA ARG A 36 3.46 -12.38 -3.37
C ARG A 36 2.72 -13.38 -2.48
N ASP A 37 3.38 -14.43 -2.02
CA ASP A 37 2.76 -15.47 -1.18
C ASP A 37 2.87 -15.19 0.34
N GLU A 38 3.68 -14.20 0.72
CA GLU A 38 4.04 -13.89 2.10
C GLU A 38 3.38 -12.61 2.64
N VAL A 39 2.84 -11.79 1.76
CA VAL A 39 2.21 -10.50 2.08
C VAL A 39 0.72 -10.56 1.74
N GLU A 40 -0.12 -10.11 2.67
CA GLU A 40 -1.55 -9.96 2.43
C GLU A 40 -1.82 -8.55 1.91
N VAL A 41 -2.19 -8.44 0.63
CA VAL A 41 -2.63 -7.17 0.04
C VAL A 41 -4.14 -7.15 -0.04
N GLU A 42 -4.75 -6.23 0.67
CA GLU A 42 -6.19 -5.98 0.64
C GLU A 42 -6.49 -4.66 -0.06
N LEU A 43 -7.30 -4.70 -1.10
CA LEU A 43 -7.80 -3.50 -1.75
C LEU A 43 -9.19 -3.19 -1.17
N SER A 44 -9.27 -2.17 -0.32
CA SER A 44 -10.49 -1.89 0.45
C SER A 44 -11.09 -0.54 0.05
N GLY A 45 -12.31 -0.55 -0.48
CA GLY A 45 -13.04 0.66 -0.89
C GLY A 45 -13.79 1.37 0.24
N THR A 46 -13.90 0.74 1.42
CA THR A 46 -14.81 1.17 2.50
C THR A 46 -14.12 1.92 3.64
N LEU A 47 -12.79 1.99 3.66
CA LEU A 47 -12.03 2.76 4.65
C LEU A 47 -11.88 4.23 4.25
N CYS A 48 -13.01 4.92 4.05
CA CYS A 48 -12.96 6.37 3.94
C CYS A 48 -12.51 7.03 5.25
N GLN A 49 -12.64 6.35 6.42
CA GLN A 49 -12.25 6.81 7.77
C GLN A 49 -12.45 8.32 8.04
N ALA A 50 -13.40 8.97 7.34
CA ALA A 50 -13.49 10.43 7.18
C ALA A 50 -12.19 11.17 6.77
N ARG A 51 -11.15 10.48 6.28
CA ARG A 51 -9.82 11.02 5.91
C ARG A 51 -9.60 11.16 4.41
N CYS A 52 -10.66 11.17 3.59
CA CYS A 52 -10.55 11.38 2.15
C CYS A 52 -9.84 12.69 1.77
N ALA A 53 -9.91 13.71 2.65
CA ALA A 53 -9.22 14.99 2.47
C ALA A 53 -7.68 14.85 2.49
N ASP A 54 -7.15 13.89 3.23
CA ASP A 54 -5.72 13.62 3.38
C ASP A 54 -5.23 12.48 2.46
N GLY A 55 -6.10 12.00 1.57
CA GLY A 55 -5.75 10.93 0.63
C GLY A 55 -4.66 11.33 -0.38
N PRO A 56 -3.95 10.36 -0.98
CA PRO A 56 -4.21 8.92 -0.90
C PRO A 56 -3.81 8.29 0.45
N ASN A 57 -4.65 7.36 0.95
CA ASN A 57 -4.43 6.69 2.22
C ASN A 57 -4.10 5.21 2.01
N VAL A 58 -3.13 4.72 2.77
CA VAL A 58 -2.69 3.31 2.81
C VAL A 58 -2.52 2.90 4.27
N ILE A 59 -2.80 1.64 4.60
CA ILE A 59 -2.58 1.08 5.93
C ILE A 59 -1.59 -0.08 5.81
N ILE A 60 -0.56 -0.09 6.62
CA ILE A 60 0.42 -1.18 6.67
C ILE A 60 0.53 -1.64 8.12
N ASP A 61 0.26 -2.92 8.37
CA ASP A 61 0.26 -3.53 9.71
C ASP A 61 -0.56 -2.73 10.74
N GLY A 62 -1.70 -2.17 10.30
CA GLY A 62 -2.59 -1.37 11.14
C GLY A 62 -2.20 0.10 11.29
N VAL A 63 -1.06 0.53 10.75
CA VAL A 63 -0.61 1.94 10.77
C VAL A 63 -1.11 2.66 9.52
N THR A 64 -1.84 3.76 9.69
CA THR A 64 -2.34 4.58 8.58
C THR A 64 -1.30 5.60 8.12
N TYR A 65 -1.05 5.62 6.82
CA TYR A 65 -0.24 6.59 6.10
C TYR A 65 -1.14 7.38 5.15
N SER A 66 -0.96 8.69 5.13
CA SER A 66 -1.74 9.64 4.33
C SER A 66 -0.84 10.40 3.37
N LYS A 67 -1.40 10.95 2.29
CA LYS A 67 -0.67 11.61 1.20
C LYS A 67 0.44 10.71 0.62
N VAL A 68 0.14 9.42 0.49
CA VAL A 68 1.10 8.44 -0.02
C VAL A 68 1.19 8.58 -1.53
N ASP A 69 2.35 9.00 -2.01
CA ASP A 69 2.75 8.97 -3.41
C ASP A 69 3.57 7.70 -3.72
N PRO A 70 3.88 7.42 -4.99
CA PRO A 70 4.64 6.24 -5.40
C PRO A 70 6.01 6.09 -4.72
N GLY A 71 6.70 7.21 -4.47
CA GLY A 71 8.01 7.22 -3.81
C GLY A 71 7.87 6.85 -2.33
N VAL A 72 6.93 7.49 -1.63
CA VAL A 72 6.60 7.15 -0.24
C VAL A 72 6.13 5.69 -0.13
N MET A 73 5.33 5.22 -1.07
CA MET A 73 4.86 3.83 -1.09
C MET A 73 6.03 2.85 -1.17
N LEU A 74 7.00 3.11 -2.06
CA LEU A 74 8.19 2.29 -2.20
C LEU A 74 9.06 2.29 -0.93
N ASP A 75 9.22 3.43 -0.28
CA ASP A 75 9.97 3.54 0.98
C ASP A 75 9.28 2.77 2.12
N LEU A 76 7.96 2.85 2.21
CA LEU A 76 7.17 2.09 3.17
C LEU A 76 7.27 0.58 2.94
N LEU A 77 7.24 0.15 1.67
CA LEU A 77 7.44 -1.23 1.27
C LEU A 77 8.84 -1.71 1.67
N ARG A 78 9.90 -0.99 1.32
CA ARG A 78 11.28 -1.36 1.68
C ARG A 78 11.52 -1.44 3.19
N LYS A 79 10.87 -0.56 3.96
CA LYS A 79 10.96 -0.55 5.43
C LYS A 79 10.26 -1.77 6.04
N THR A 80 9.11 -2.16 5.50
CA THR A 80 8.28 -3.26 6.03
C THR A 80 8.74 -4.62 5.51
N LEU A 81 9.15 -4.65 4.25
CA LEU A 81 9.53 -5.81 3.46
C LEU A 81 10.88 -5.50 2.82
N PRO A 82 12.01 -5.72 3.52
CA PRO A 82 13.33 -5.45 2.95
C PRO A 82 13.50 -6.19 1.62
N PRO A 83 14.09 -5.58 0.59
CA PRO A 83 14.23 -6.23 -0.71
C PRO A 83 15.00 -7.55 -0.57
N ARG A 84 14.49 -8.62 -1.19
CA ARG A 84 15.09 -9.97 -1.17
C ARG A 84 15.98 -10.25 -2.37
N GLY A 85 15.98 -9.34 -3.35
CA GLY A 85 16.84 -9.41 -4.53
C GLY A 85 18.28 -9.01 -4.20
N ASN A 86 19.14 -10.04 -4.24
CA ASN A 86 20.60 -10.12 -4.37
C ASN A 86 21.45 -8.84 -4.28
#